data_AF-A0A8T6QG39-F1
#
_entry.id   AF-A0A8T6QG39-F1
#
_cell.length_a   1.000
_cell.length_b   1.000
_cell.length_c   1.000
_cell.angle_alpha   90.00
_cell.angle_beta   90.00
_cell.angle_gamma   90.00
#
_symmetry.space_group_name_H-M   'P 1'
#
loop_
_entity.id
_entity.type
_entity.pdbx_description
1 polymer ?
#
loop_
_entity_poly.entity_id
_entity_poly.type
_entity_poly.pdbx_seq_one_letter_code
_entity_poly.pdbx_strand_id
1 'polypeptide(L)'
;ITTEILPISRVASLALKFNESDEFLGFNDALTQYGYGVSTFLSFFHLDDCYSELTTKYHDVNDLLSHRNDPLVKQLIKSIEDKKKRTENFLTSIEFDSEPSIIVDIGWRGSIQDNLMSRKNNYIQHGCYLGLFDFYPGQSGQNKSSVIFDNNRFRQKWTMKGVAFMETVFNALDGSVVDYVNNKPKRKENYAEIE
;
A
#
# COMPACT_ATOMS: atom_id res chain seq x y z
N ILE A 1 -22.38 -11.21 -12.72
CA ILE A 1 -21.35 -10.56 -11.90
C ILE A 1 -20.44 -11.66 -11.40
N THR A 2 -19.21 -11.70 -11.88
CA THR A 2 -18.14 -12.56 -11.35
C THR A 2 -17.48 -11.82 -10.19
N THR A 3 -17.14 -12.56 -9.13
CA THR A 3 -16.46 -12.02 -7.95
C THR A 3 -15.19 -12.84 -7.74
N GLU A 4 -14.06 -12.15 -7.66
CA GLU A 4 -12.75 -12.76 -7.49
C GLU A 4 -12.07 -12.16 -6.27
N ILE A 5 -11.44 -13.01 -5.46
CA ILE A 5 -10.62 -12.57 -4.32
C ILE A 5 -9.18 -12.49 -4.80
N LEU A 6 -8.63 -11.28 -4.82
CA LEU A 6 -7.29 -11.03 -5.35
C LEU A 6 -6.27 -10.82 -4.23
N PRO A 7 -5.11 -11.51 -4.26
CA PRO A 7 -4.05 -11.34 -3.29
C PRO A 7 -3.19 -10.11 -3.64
N ILE A 8 -3.73 -8.92 -3.37
CA ILE A 8 -3.04 -7.64 -3.63
C ILE A 8 -2.30 -7.17 -2.38
N SER A 9 -0.98 -6.98 -2.49
CA SER A 9 -0.22 -6.36 -1.42
C SER A 9 -0.52 -4.85 -1.36
N ARG A 10 -0.61 -4.32 -0.13
CA ARG A 10 -0.71 -2.87 0.09
C ARG A 10 0.50 -2.14 -0.52
N VAL A 11 1.68 -2.76 -0.43
CA VAL A 11 2.97 -2.26 -0.92
C VAL A 11 3.07 -2.38 -2.44
N ALA A 12 2.52 -3.45 -2.97
CA ALA A 12 2.49 -3.75 -4.40
C ALA A 12 1.76 -2.71 -5.23
N SER A 13 0.74 -2.11 -4.64
CA SER A 13 -0.07 -1.12 -5.30
C SER A 13 0.64 0.25 -5.41
N LEU A 14 1.80 0.47 -4.76
CA LEU A 14 2.48 1.77 -4.77
C LEU A 14 2.68 2.35 -6.17
N ALA A 15 1.87 3.36 -6.42
CA ALA A 15 2.01 4.32 -7.47
C ALA A 15 3.32 5.08 -7.29
N LEU A 16 4.48 4.57 -7.70
CA LEU A 16 5.56 5.46 -8.13
C LEU A 16 5.09 6.10 -9.44
N LYS A 17 4.13 7.04 -9.37
CA LYS A 17 3.65 7.76 -10.55
C LYS A 17 4.63 8.85 -10.91
N PHE A 18 5.67 8.54 -11.68
CA PHE A 18 6.60 9.49 -12.32
C PHE A 18 5.92 10.82 -12.68
N ASN A 19 5.98 11.76 -11.74
CA ASN A 19 5.83 13.16 -11.96
C ASN A 19 7.22 13.69 -11.63
N GLU A 20 7.90 14.28 -12.61
CA GLU A 20 9.25 14.84 -12.42
C GLU A 20 9.26 15.95 -11.34
N SER A 21 8.08 16.38 -10.87
CA SER A 21 7.88 17.42 -9.85
C SER A 21 7.29 16.92 -8.51
N ASP A 22 7.00 15.62 -8.36
CA ASP A 22 6.58 15.02 -7.09
C ASP A 22 7.45 13.79 -6.85
N GLU A 23 8.53 13.93 -6.05
CA GLU A 23 9.55 12.87 -5.93
C GLU A 23 9.02 11.60 -5.23
N PHE A 24 7.90 11.64 -4.49
CA PHE A 24 7.54 10.52 -3.60
C PHE A 24 6.05 10.17 -3.50
N LEU A 25 5.23 10.41 -4.52
CA LEU A 25 4.23 9.48 -5.08
C LEU A 25 3.76 8.33 -4.15
N GLY A 26 2.91 8.66 -3.16
CA GLY A 26 2.34 7.71 -2.18
C GLY A 26 3.15 7.47 -0.90
N PHE A 27 4.40 7.92 -0.84
CA PHE A 27 5.21 7.95 0.36
C PHE A 27 4.76 9.05 1.32
N ASN A 28 4.29 10.20 0.82
CA ASN A 28 3.73 11.22 1.70
C ASN A 28 2.57 10.68 2.53
N ASP A 29 1.79 9.72 2.00
CA ASP A 29 0.76 9.04 2.77
C ASP A 29 1.35 8.15 3.86
N ALA A 30 2.41 7.41 3.55
CA ALA A 30 3.15 6.61 4.52
C ALA A 30 3.80 7.48 5.62
N LEU A 31 4.41 8.61 5.23
CA LEU A 31 5.03 9.58 6.13
C LEU A 31 3.97 10.30 6.99
N THR A 32 2.81 10.63 6.42
CA THR A 32 1.71 11.28 7.14
C THR A 32 1.03 10.30 8.09
N GLN A 33 0.88 9.04 7.71
CA GLN A 33 0.22 8.02 8.53
C GLN A 33 1.12 7.48 9.64
N TYR A 34 2.42 7.30 9.38
CA TYR A 34 3.32 6.54 10.25
C TYR A 34 4.61 7.29 10.63
N GLY A 35 4.79 8.52 10.16
CA GLY A 35 5.91 9.39 10.48
C GLY A 35 7.12 9.21 9.55
N TYR A 36 8.14 10.03 9.81
CA TYR A 36 9.34 10.15 8.97
C TYR A 36 10.48 9.19 9.36
N GLY A 37 10.23 8.24 10.27
CA GLY A 37 11.24 7.30 10.72
C GLY A 37 11.70 6.37 9.60
N VAL A 38 13.01 6.26 9.38
CA VAL A 38 13.59 5.39 8.35
C VAL A 38 13.20 3.92 8.58
N SER A 39 13.22 3.45 9.83
CA SER A 39 12.79 2.08 10.16
C SER A 39 11.33 1.82 9.78
N THR A 40 10.42 2.72 10.16
CA THR A 40 9.01 2.65 9.77
C THR A 40 8.87 2.63 8.25
N PHE A 41 9.57 3.53 7.56
CA PHE A 41 9.58 3.61 6.11
C PHE A 41 10.02 2.30 5.45
N LEU A 42 11.12 1.69 5.90
CA LEU A 42 11.61 0.42 5.36
C LEU A 42 10.68 -0.75 5.68
N SER A 43 10.02 -0.73 6.85
CA SER A 43 9.08 -1.78 7.26
C SER A 43 7.88 -1.87 6.32
N PHE A 44 7.44 -0.75 5.72
CA PHE A 44 6.40 -0.78 4.69
C PHE A 44 6.79 -1.61 3.50
N PHE A 45 8.05 -1.57 3.11
CA PHE A 45 8.54 -2.35 1.99
C PHE A 45 8.96 -3.75 2.43
N HIS A 46 8.89 -4.11 3.71
CA HIS A 46 9.52 -5.32 4.25
C HIS A 46 11.00 -5.39 3.86
N LEU A 47 11.73 -4.32 4.17
CA LEU A 47 13.14 -4.11 3.84
C LEU A 47 13.98 -3.68 5.06
N ASP A 48 13.36 -3.45 6.21
CA ASP A 48 14.01 -2.99 7.44
C ASP A 48 15.12 -3.94 7.91
N ASP A 49 14.87 -5.25 7.89
CA ASP A 49 15.88 -6.26 8.24
C ASP A 49 17.09 -6.24 7.30
N CYS A 50 16.87 -5.96 6.02
CA CYS A 50 17.91 -5.96 4.99
C CYS A 50 18.75 -4.67 4.98
N TYR A 51 18.24 -3.60 5.59
CA TYR A 51 18.81 -2.26 5.50
C TYR A 51 18.92 -1.58 6.87
N SER A 52 19.28 -2.34 7.91
CA SER A 52 19.48 -1.82 9.26
C SER A 52 20.54 -0.70 9.32
N GLU A 53 21.58 -0.75 8.48
CA GLU A 53 22.58 0.32 8.37
C GLU A 53 21.94 1.66 7.96
N LEU A 54 20.95 1.66 7.06
CA LEU A 54 20.25 2.88 6.64
C LEU A 54 19.53 3.53 7.83
N THR A 55 18.94 2.73 8.72
CA THR A 55 18.23 3.23 9.91
C THR A 55 19.16 3.90 10.93
N THR A 56 20.44 3.51 10.95
CA THR A 56 21.45 4.11 11.84
C THR A 56 22.10 5.32 11.18
N LYS A 57 22.27 5.27 9.86
CA LYS A 57 23.01 6.26 9.10
C LYS A 57 22.23 7.54 8.81
N TYR A 58 20.91 7.44 8.60
CA TYR A 58 20.06 8.56 8.21
C TYR A 58 19.05 8.90 9.29
N HIS A 59 18.85 10.19 9.54
CA HIS A 59 17.97 10.66 10.62
C HIS A 59 16.49 10.39 10.31
N ASP A 60 16.09 10.68 9.09
CA ASP A 60 14.73 10.52 8.61
C ASP A 60 14.71 10.18 7.11
N VAL A 61 13.51 9.97 6.58
CA VAL A 61 13.32 9.62 5.17
C VAL A 61 13.79 10.72 4.23
N ASN A 62 13.62 12.02 4.56
CA ASN A 62 14.07 13.11 3.70
C ASN A 62 15.60 13.15 3.62
N ASP A 63 16.27 12.97 4.76
CA ASP A 63 17.72 12.85 4.84
C ASP A 63 18.23 11.68 3.99
N LEU A 64 17.63 10.49 4.15
CA LEU A 64 17.94 9.30 3.34
C LEU A 64 17.83 9.58 1.84
N LEU A 65 16.76 10.26 1.42
CA LEU A 65 16.46 10.51 0.00
C LEU A 65 17.34 11.60 -0.60
N SER A 66 17.73 12.61 0.19
CA SER A 66 18.71 13.62 -0.23
C SER A 66 20.08 13.01 -0.57
N HIS A 67 20.37 11.81 -0.05
CA HIS A 67 21.59 11.05 -0.30
C HIS A 67 21.43 9.96 -1.38
N ARG A 68 20.60 10.20 -2.41
CA ARG A 68 20.36 9.26 -3.54
C ARG A 68 21.60 8.72 -4.25
N ASN A 69 22.76 9.35 -4.09
CA ASN A 69 24.01 8.89 -4.69
C ASN A 69 24.74 7.82 -3.86
N ASP A 70 24.37 7.68 -2.58
CA ASP A 70 24.91 6.66 -1.68
C ASP A 70 24.64 5.25 -2.23
N PRO A 71 25.61 4.34 -2.21
CA PRO A 71 25.44 2.99 -2.73
C PRO A 71 24.27 2.21 -2.09
N LEU A 72 24.06 2.35 -0.78
CA LEU A 72 22.97 1.64 -0.09
C LEU A 72 21.62 2.24 -0.45
N VAL A 73 21.52 3.57 -0.56
CA VAL A 73 20.29 4.25 -1.00
C VAL A 73 19.94 3.87 -2.44
N LYS A 74 20.93 3.78 -3.33
CA LYS A 74 20.71 3.28 -4.71
C LYS A 74 20.19 1.84 -4.73
N GLN A 75 20.75 0.98 -3.89
CA GLN A 75 20.32 -0.42 -3.79
C GLN A 75 18.89 -0.54 -3.23
N LEU A 76 18.54 0.30 -2.25
CA LEU A 76 17.18 0.40 -1.71
C LEU A 76 16.19 0.82 -2.80
N ILE A 77 16.48 1.91 -3.53
CA ILE A 77 15.63 2.40 -4.63
C ILE A 77 15.40 1.28 -5.65
N LYS A 78 16.48 0.61 -6.08
CA LYS A 78 16.38 -0.54 -7.00
C LYS A 78 15.49 -1.66 -6.45
N SER A 79 15.60 -1.98 -5.16
CA SER A 79 14.78 -3.02 -4.53
C SER A 79 13.29 -2.67 -4.50
N ILE A 80 12.97 -1.39 -4.28
CA ILE A 80 11.60 -0.87 -4.34
C ILE A 80 11.07 -0.95 -5.79
N GLU A 81 11.86 -0.52 -6.77
CA GLU A 81 11.50 -0.60 -8.20
C GLU A 81 11.26 -2.04 -8.66
N ASP A 82 12.13 -2.97 -8.25
CA ASP A 82 11.98 -4.38 -8.60
C ASP A 82 10.71 -4.99 -7.97
N LYS A 83 10.35 -4.61 -6.73
CA LYS A 83 9.07 -5.00 -6.10
C LYS A 83 7.86 -4.47 -6.85
N LYS A 84 7.91 -3.20 -7.30
CA LYS A 84 6.86 -2.61 -8.15
C LYS A 84 6.69 -3.39 -9.44
N LYS A 85 7.79 -3.67 -10.14
CA LYS A 85 7.77 -4.44 -11.41
C LYS A 85 7.17 -5.83 -11.23
N ARG A 86 7.51 -6.54 -10.13
CA ARG A 86 6.92 -7.85 -9.83
C ARG A 86 5.42 -7.78 -9.57
N THR A 87 4.93 -6.69 -8.98
CA THR A 87 3.49 -6.46 -8.85
C THR A 87 2.84 -6.24 -10.21
N GLU A 88 3.38 -5.35 -11.04
CA GLU A 88 2.81 -5.08 -12.36
C GLU A 88 2.74 -6.37 -13.18
N ASN A 89 3.80 -7.19 -13.14
CA ASN A 89 3.79 -8.51 -13.78
C ASN A 89 2.69 -9.43 -13.24
N PHE A 90 2.48 -9.45 -11.92
CA PHE A 90 1.40 -10.23 -11.31
C PHE A 90 0.03 -9.76 -11.79
N LEU A 91 -0.26 -8.46 -11.71
CA LEU A 91 -1.53 -7.87 -12.16
C LEU A 91 -1.80 -8.14 -13.64
N THR A 92 -0.77 -8.05 -14.49
CA THR A 92 -0.88 -8.42 -15.90
C THR A 92 -1.13 -9.92 -16.08
N SER A 93 -0.50 -10.79 -15.29
CA SER A 93 -0.66 -12.24 -15.41
C SER A 93 -2.06 -12.75 -15.05
N ILE A 94 -2.80 -11.98 -14.25
CA ILE A 94 -4.20 -12.26 -13.89
C ILE A 94 -5.19 -11.42 -14.72
N GLU A 95 -4.70 -10.72 -15.75
CA GLU A 95 -5.52 -9.88 -16.62
C GLU A 95 -6.37 -8.85 -15.86
N PHE A 96 -5.82 -8.27 -14.78
CA PHE A 96 -6.56 -7.40 -13.85
C PHE A 96 -7.28 -6.22 -14.52
N ASP A 97 -6.70 -5.68 -15.59
CA ASP A 97 -7.24 -4.53 -16.34
C ASP A 97 -8.01 -4.95 -17.60
N SER A 98 -8.45 -6.22 -17.71
CA SER A 98 -9.18 -6.69 -18.90
C SER A 98 -10.61 -6.15 -18.97
N GLU A 99 -11.23 -5.92 -17.81
CA GLU A 99 -12.65 -5.57 -17.68
C GLU A 99 -12.83 -4.46 -16.62
N PRO A 100 -13.90 -3.65 -16.70
CA PRO A 100 -14.26 -2.74 -15.63
C PRO A 100 -14.53 -3.46 -14.30
N SER A 101 -13.95 -2.94 -13.21
CA SER A 101 -13.98 -3.60 -11.91
C SER A 101 -14.50 -2.70 -10.80
N ILE A 102 -15.10 -3.33 -9.79
CA ILE A 102 -15.40 -2.71 -8.49
C ILE A 102 -14.46 -3.34 -7.48
N ILE A 103 -13.76 -2.51 -6.70
CA ILE A 103 -12.92 -2.98 -5.61
C ILE A 103 -13.76 -3.07 -4.35
N VAL A 104 -13.61 -4.17 -3.62
CA VAL A 104 -14.16 -4.34 -2.27
C VAL A 104 -12.98 -4.64 -1.34
N ASP A 105 -12.83 -3.85 -0.29
CA ASP A 105 -11.73 -3.98 0.66
C ASP A 105 -12.20 -3.74 2.09
N ILE A 106 -11.67 -4.52 3.02
CA ILE A 106 -11.85 -4.30 4.47
C ILE A 106 -10.78 -3.30 4.90
N GLY A 107 -10.90 -2.10 4.33
CA GLY A 107 -9.97 -1.00 4.51
C GLY A 107 -10.65 0.25 5.04
N TRP A 108 -9.81 1.22 5.40
CA TRP A 108 -10.24 2.42 6.14
C TRP A 108 -10.05 3.73 5.40
N ARG A 109 -9.40 3.73 4.24
CA ARG A 109 -9.08 4.95 3.45
C ARG A 109 -9.08 4.75 1.93
N GLY A 110 -9.06 3.50 1.45
CA GLY A 110 -9.02 3.20 0.02
C GLY A 110 -7.68 3.43 -0.68
N SER A 111 -6.57 3.45 0.07
CA SER A 111 -5.24 3.68 -0.49
C SER A 111 -4.83 2.63 -1.53
N ILE A 112 -5.28 1.36 -1.43
CA ILE A 112 -4.98 0.32 -2.43
C ILE A 112 -5.60 0.67 -3.79
N GLN A 113 -6.85 1.16 -3.82
CA GLN A 113 -7.46 1.63 -5.06
C GLN A 113 -6.71 2.82 -5.64
N ASP A 114 -6.40 3.85 -4.84
CA ASP A 114 -5.68 5.04 -5.33
C ASP A 114 -4.38 4.66 -6.04
N ASN A 115 -3.68 3.74 -5.41
CA ASN A 115 -2.47 3.12 -5.87
C ASN A 115 -2.64 2.36 -7.21
N LEU A 116 -3.62 1.44 -7.29
CA LEU A 116 -3.93 0.71 -8.52
C LEU A 116 -4.39 1.65 -9.66
N MET A 117 -5.15 2.70 -9.33
CA MET A 117 -5.65 3.70 -10.28
C MET A 117 -4.55 4.58 -10.88
N SER A 118 -3.35 4.62 -10.28
CA SER A 118 -2.21 5.37 -10.80
C SER A 118 -1.60 4.77 -12.06
N ARG A 119 -1.87 3.48 -12.31
CA ARG A 119 -1.34 2.72 -13.43
C ARG A 119 -1.87 3.29 -14.74
N LYS A 120 -1.07 3.16 -15.81
CA LYS A 120 -1.39 3.72 -17.13
C LYS A 120 -2.71 3.20 -17.69
N ASN A 121 -2.99 1.92 -17.45
CA ASN A 121 -4.28 1.29 -17.72
C ASN A 121 -4.95 1.02 -16.37
N ASN A 122 -6.17 1.49 -16.21
CA ASN A 122 -6.97 1.24 -15.02
C ASN A 122 -8.46 1.33 -15.40
N TYR A 123 -9.20 0.27 -15.10
CA TYR A 123 -10.65 0.19 -15.33
C TYR A 123 -11.46 0.08 -14.04
N ILE A 124 -10.86 0.40 -12.89
CA ILE A 124 -11.59 0.46 -11.60
C ILE A 124 -12.63 1.57 -11.68
N GLN A 125 -13.90 1.20 -11.57
CA GLN A 125 -15.03 2.12 -11.63
C GLN A 125 -15.37 2.69 -10.25
N HIS A 126 -15.28 1.86 -9.20
CA HIS A 126 -15.70 2.24 -7.85
C HIS A 126 -15.02 1.38 -6.78
N GLY A 127 -14.86 1.92 -5.57
CA GLY A 127 -14.39 1.19 -4.40
C GLY A 127 -15.38 1.18 -3.24
N CYS A 128 -15.57 0.00 -2.67
CA CYS A 128 -16.44 -0.25 -1.53
C CYS A 128 -15.59 -0.67 -0.32
N TYR A 129 -15.66 0.11 0.75
CA TYR A 129 -14.81 -0.06 1.94
C TYR A 129 -15.63 -0.32 3.19
N LEU A 130 -15.02 -0.95 4.18
CA LEU A 130 -15.66 -1.10 5.48
C LEU A 130 -15.86 0.28 6.15
N GLY A 131 -14.86 1.16 6.04
CA GLY A 131 -14.91 2.53 6.54
C GLY A 131 -14.02 3.49 5.76
N LEU A 132 -14.27 4.79 5.86
CA LEU A 132 -13.46 5.83 5.20
C LEU A 132 -13.14 6.96 6.17
N PHE A 133 -11.89 7.03 6.63
CA PHE A 133 -11.33 8.22 7.27
C PHE A 133 -11.11 9.33 6.25
N ASP A 134 -10.82 10.53 6.75
CA ASP A 134 -10.48 11.68 5.90
C ASP A 134 -9.35 11.32 4.93
N PHE A 135 -9.54 11.68 3.66
CA PHE A 135 -8.54 11.52 2.62
C PHE A 135 -7.36 12.47 2.81
N TYR A 136 -6.18 12.01 2.39
CA TYR A 136 -4.99 12.86 2.30
C TYR A 136 -5.08 13.79 1.09
N PRO A 137 -4.39 14.95 1.11
CA PRO A 137 -4.22 15.78 -0.06
C PRO A 137 -3.68 14.95 -1.24
N GLY A 138 -4.36 14.96 -2.38
CA GLY A 138 -3.97 14.20 -3.58
C GLY A 138 -4.71 12.87 -3.77
N GLN A 139 -5.37 12.34 -2.73
CA GLN A 139 -6.32 11.24 -2.91
C GLN A 139 -7.64 11.78 -3.46
N SER A 140 -8.18 11.15 -4.52
CA SER A 140 -9.50 11.52 -5.02
C SER A 140 -10.58 10.67 -4.35
N GLY A 141 -11.46 11.33 -3.61
CA GLY A 141 -12.65 10.71 -3.02
C GLY A 141 -13.75 10.36 -4.02
N GLN A 142 -13.53 10.67 -5.30
CA GLN A 142 -14.50 10.39 -6.36
C GLN A 142 -14.46 8.88 -6.63
N ASN A 143 -15.62 8.24 -6.51
CA ASN A 143 -15.84 6.79 -6.66
C ASN A 143 -15.35 5.90 -5.51
N LYS A 144 -15.53 6.37 -4.27
CA LYS A 144 -15.45 5.52 -3.07
C LYS A 144 -16.72 5.62 -2.23
N SER A 145 -17.09 4.53 -1.58
CA SER A 145 -18.15 4.48 -0.57
C SER A 145 -17.79 3.53 0.56
N SER A 146 -18.38 3.74 1.73
CA SER A 146 -18.21 2.83 2.87
C SER A 146 -19.51 2.45 3.55
N VAL A 147 -19.41 1.42 4.39
CA VAL A 147 -20.55 0.82 5.10
C VAL A 147 -20.70 1.41 6.50
N ILE A 148 -19.63 1.47 7.30
CA ILE A 148 -19.72 1.81 8.73
C ILE A 148 -19.67 3.33 8.96
N PHE A 149 -18.72 4.01 8.32
CA PHE A 149 -18.56 5.46 8.44
C PHE A 149 -17.83 6.03 7.22
N ASP A 150 -18.15 7.27 6.85
CA ASP A 150 -17.47 8.02 5.79
C ASP A 150 -17.22 9.47 6.25
N ASN A 151 -16.02 9.72 6.79
CA ASN A 151 -15.62 11.04 7.28
C ASN A 151 -15.50 12.09 6.16
N ASN A 152 -15.42 11.67 4.90
CA ASN A 152 -15.35 12.56 3.74
C ASN A 152 -16.74 13.07 3.30
N ARG A 153 -17.81 12.42 3.76
CA ARG A 153 -19.20 12.89 3.59
C ARG A 153 -19.74 13.48 4.88
N PHE A 154 -19.63 12.74 5.97
CA PHE A 154 -20.13 13.11 7.29
C PHE A 154 -19.09 12.74 8.34
N ARG A 155 -18.45 13.74 8.96
CA ARG A 155 -17.44 13.50 9.99
C ARG A 155 -18.02 12.75 11.18
N GLN A 156 -17.55 11.52 11.38
CA GLN A 156 -17.87 10.68 12.52
C GLN A 156 -16.64 10.48 13.41
N LYS A 157 -16.86 10.37 14.71
CA LYS A 157 -15.80 10.10 15.69
C LYS A 157 -15.58 8.60 15.83
N TRP A 158 -15.00 7.99 14.80
CA TRP A 158 -14.55 6.61 14.89
C TRP A 158 -13.12 6.54 15.41
N THR A 159 -12.83 5.57 16.28
CA THR A 159 -11.54 5.49 16.97
C THR A 159 -10.65 4.40 16.37
N MET A 160 -9.34 4.59 16.49
CA MET A 160 -8.35 3.56 16.11
C MET A 160 -8.53 2.24 16.86
N LYS A 161 -9.14 2.26 18.06
CA LYS A 161 -9.49 1.03 18.80
C LYS A 161 -10.61 0.25 18.12
N GLY A 162 -11.60 0.94 17.54
CA GLY A 162 -12.67 0.31 16.76
C GLY A 162 -12.13 -0.33 15.48
N VAL A 163 -11.21 0.36 14.79
CA VAL A 163 -10.46 -0.18 13.65
C VAL A 163 -9.75 -1.48 14.00
N ALA A 164 -8.91 -1.47 15.04
CA ALA A 164 -8.12 -2.63 15.43
C ALA A 164 -8.99 -3.84 15.79
N PHE A 165 -10.12 -3.61 16.46
CA PHE A 165 -11.09 -4.67 16.75
C PHE A 165 -11.66 -5.27 15.45
N MET A 166 -12.08 -4.43 14.51
CA MET A 166 -12.64 -4.89 13.23
C MET A 166 -11.59 -5.62 12.38
N GLU A 167 -10.36 -5.11 12.31
CA GLU A 167 -9.26 -5.81 11.62
C GLU A 167 -8.95 -7.18 12.23
N THR A 168 -9.12 -7.33 13.55
CA THR A 168 -8.97 -8.63 14.23
C THR A 168 -10.08 -9.60 13.81
N VAL A 169 -11.33 -9.12 13.72
CA VAL A 169 -12.49 -9.94 13.34
C VAL A 169 -12.46 -10.33 11.87
N PHE A 170 -11.99 -9.44 11.01
CA PHE A 170 -12.02 -9.58 9.54
C PHE A 170 -10.65 -9.88 8.91
N ASN A 171 -9.69 -10.32 9.72
CA ASN A 171 -8.37 -10.74 9.26
C ASN A 171 -8.47 -11.92 8.27
N ALA A 172 -7.59 -11.93 7.26
CA ALA A 172 -7.41 -13.07 6.38
C ALA A 172 -6.44 -14.10 7.01
N LEU A 173 -6.84 -15.37 7.04
CA LEU A 173 -6.06 -16.48 7.64
C LEU A 173 -4.67 -16.65 7.03
N ASP A 174 -4.53 -16.34 5.74
CA ASP A 174 -3.30 -16.54 4.98
C ASP A 174 -2.26 -15.42 5.16
N GLY A 175 -2.59 -14.38 5.94
CA GLY A 175 -1.69 -13.27 6.21
C GLY A 175 -1.54 -12.29 5.03
N SER A 176 -0.94 -11.14 5.28
CA SER A 176 -0.80 -10.09 4.27
C SER A 176 0.18 -10.49 3.16
N VAL A 177 -0.18 -10.16 1.91
CA VAL A 177 0.76 -10.26 0.78
C VAL A 177 1.82 -9.16 0.94
N VAL A 178 3.09 -9.52 0.76
CA VAL A 178 4.25 -8.63 0.96
C VAL A 178 5.11 -8.47 -0.29
N ASP A 179 5.06 -9.43 -1.22
CA ASP A 179 5.82 -9.42 -2.47
C ASP A 179 5.16 -10.37 -3.49
N TYR A 180 5.72 -10.48 -4.69
CA TYR A 180 5.40 -11.50 -5.67
C TYR A 180 6.66 -12.20 -6.15
N VAL A 181 6.62 -13.52 -6.28
CA VAL A 181 7.73 -14.33 -6.81
C VAL A 181 7.15 -15.28 -7.85
N ASN A 182 7.73 -15.29 -9.05
CA ASN A 182 7.24 -16.10 -10.18
C ASN A 182 5.74 -15.89 -10.45
N ASN A 183 5.28 -14.63 -10.41
CA ASN A 183 3.87 -14.24 -10.56
C ASN A 183 2.92 -14.91 -9.54
N LYS A 184 3.41 -15.25 -8.35
CA LYS A 184 2.59 -15.74 -7.23
C LYS A 184 2.77 -14.84 -6.01
N PRO A 185 1.72 -14.62 -5.22
CA PRO A 185 1.81 -13.82 -4.00
C PRO A 185 2.75 -14.49 -3.00
N LYS A 186 3.69 -13.72 -2.48
CA LYS A 186 4.47 -14.06 -1.28
C LYS A 186 3.81 -13.36 -0.10
N ARG A 187 3.45 -14.12 0.93
CA ARG A 187 2.80 -13.60 2.14
C ARG A 187 3.79 -13.50 3.28
N LYS A 188 3.48 -12.65 4.25
CA LYS A 188 4.20 -12.63 5.53
C LYS A 188 3.96 -13.98 6.20
N GLU A 189 5.01 -14.67 6.62
CA GLU A 189 4.86 -15.84 7.48
C GLU A 189 4.17 -15.37 8.77
N ASN A 190 2.95 -15.87 9.01
CA ASN A 190 2.32 -15.73 10.30
C ASN A 190 3.08 -16.69 11.23
N TYR A 191 3.96 -16.18 12.09
CA TYR A 191 4.59 -16.97 13.16
C TYR A 191 3.59 -17.53 14.20
N ALA A 192 2.28 -17.43 13.94
CA ALA A 192 1.25 -18.09 14.72
C ALA A 192 1.04 -19.51 14.18
N GLU A 193 2.08 -20.34 14.26
CA GLU A 193 2.06 -21.82 14.28
C GLU A 193 3.51 -22.33 14.30
N ILE A 194 4.22 -22.06 15.41
CA ILE A 194 5.24 -22.98 15.92
C ILE A 194 4.81 -23.30 17.35
N GLU A 195 4.06 -24.41 17.45
CA GLU A 195 3.62 -25.19 18.62
C GLU A 195 3.11 -24.46 19.88
#